data_AF-A0AAW5HM60-F1
#
_entry.id   AF-A0AAW5HM60-F1
#
_cell.length_a   1.000
_cell.length_b   1.000
_cell.length_c   1.000
_cell.angle_alpha   90.00
_cell.angle_beta   90.00
_cell.angle_gamma   90.00
#
_symmetry.space_group_name_H-M   'P 1'
#
loop_
_entity.id
_entity.type
_entity.pdbx_description
1 polymer ?
#
loop_
_entity_poly.entity_id
_entity_poly.type
_entity_poly.pdbx_seq_one_letter_code
_entity_poly.pdbx_strand_id
1 'polypeptide(L)'
;PPGEPNWWHKPLHAICLTPAEAWRHYAPWRTGEPGEMQGKKNWQLPFWAVLFPYNLTVALCWYCVCKLFNVRAAPPPAEAFEGGPAKPE
;
A
#
# COMPACT_ATOMS: atom_id res chain seq x y z
N PRO A 1 15.14 -1.01 25.91
CA PRO A 1 15.36 -1.76 24.65
C PRO A 1 14.15 -1.61 23.70
N PRO A 2 14.36 -1.41 22.38
CA PRO A 2 13.25 -1.49 21.44
C PRO A 2 12.62 -2.89 21.54
N GLY A 3 11.29 -2.94 21.67
CA GLY A 3 10.54 -4.20 21.80
C GLY A 3 10.53 -5.02 20.50
N GLU A 4 10.00 -6.24 20.56
CA GLU A 4 9.85 -7.08 19.38
C GLU A 4 9.04 -6.36 18.28
N PRO A 5 9.44 -6.47 16.99
CA PRO A 5 8.70 -5.86 15.89
C PRO A 5 7.27 -6.42 15.84
N ASN A 6 6.28 -5.54 15.89
CA ASN A 6 4.88 -5.93 15.73
C ASN A 6 4.44 -5.69 14.28
N TRP A 7 4.22 -6.78 13.55
CA TRP A 7 3.90 -6.72 12.11
C TRP A 7 2.60 -5.95 11.83
N TRP A 8 1.59 -6.08 12.70
CA TRP A 8 0.31 -5.39 12.55
C TRP A 8 0.40 -3.87 12.73
N HIS A 9 1.41 -3.39 13.46
CA HIS A 9 1.57 -1.97 13.78
C HIS A 9 2.48 -1.23 12.79
N LYS A 10 3.11 -1.94 11.85
CA LYS A 10 3.96 -1.33 10.83
C LYS A 10 3.24 -0.23 10.00
N PRO A 11 2.01 -0.44 9.49
CA PRO A 11 1.30 0.61 8.76
C PRO A 11 0.63 1.65 9.67
N LEU A 12 0.49 1.37 10.98
CA LEU A 12 -0.03 2.32 11.96
C LEU A 12 1.01 3.40 12.33
N HIS A 13 2.31 3.07 12.28
CA HIS A 13 3.40 3.99 12.63
C HIS A 13 4.13 4.59 11.42
N ALA A 14 3.96 4.02 10.22
CA ALA A 14 4.49 4.57 8.98
C ALA A 14 3.34 5.17 8.15
N ILE A 15 3.16 6.49 8.24
CA ILE A 15 2.07 7.26 7.60
C ILE A 15 1.92 6.94 6.10
N CYS A 16 3.02 6.60 5.40
CA CYS A 16 3.00 6.06 4.04
C CYS A 16 4.09 5.00 3.87
N LEU A 17 3.70 3.75 3.57
CA LEU A 17 4.64 2.79 2.98
C LEU A 17 4.93 3.21 1.54
N THR A 18 6.18 3.09 1.10
CA THR A 18 6.48 3.22 -0.34
C THR A 18 5.73 2.13 -1.11
N PRO A 19 5.48 2.30 -2.43
CA PRO A 19 4.78 1.28 -3.22
C PRO A 19 5.42 -0.12 -3.13
N ALA A 20 6.76 -0.19 -3.05
CA ALA A 20 7.49 -1.45 -2.90
C ALA A 20 7.30 -2.08 -1.51
N GLU A 21 7.27 -1.26 -0.45
CA GLU A 21 7.01 -1.73 0.91
C GLU A 21 5.56 -2.17 1.07
N ALA A 22 4.60 -1.41 0.55
CA ALA A 22 3.19 -1.77 0.53
C ALA A 22 2.97 -3.11 -0.19
N TRP A 23 3.61 -3.30 -1.34
CA TRP A 23 3.54 -4.57 -2.07
C TRP A 23 4.03 -5.75 -1.23
N ARG A 24 5.15 -5.60 -0.53
CA ARG A 24 5.71 -6.67 0.33
C ARG A 24 4.85 -6.91 1.58
N HIS A 25 4.29 -5.84 2.15
CA HIS A 25 3.52 -5.88 3.37
C HIS A 25 2.14 -6.53 3.17
N TYR A 26 1.44 -6.15 2.10
CA TYR A 26 0.10 -6.65 1.79
C TYR A 26 0.08 -7.91 0.91
N ALA A 27 1.24 -8.36 0.43
CA ALA A 27 1.34 -9.66 -0.24
C ALA A 27 0.78 -10.77 0.67
N PRO A 28 0.11 -11.80 0.13
CA PRO A 28 -0.43 -12.89 0.93
C PRO A 28 0.61 -14.00 1.23
N TRP A 29 1.79 -13.95 0.58
CA TRP A 29 2.90 -14.88 0.78
C TRP A 29 4.00 -14.27 1.64
N ARG A 30 4.87 -15.13 2.17
CA ARG A 30 6.00 -14.70 3.00
C ARG A 30 7.04 -13.93 2.19
N THR A 31 7.48 -12.80 2.72
CA THR A 31 8.45 -11.88 2.14
C THR A 31 9.68 -11.70 3.03
N GLY A 32 9.71 -12.31 4.22
CA GLY A 32 10.83 -12.20 5.17
C GLY A 32 10.78 -10.92 6.01
N GLU A 33 9.64 -10.25 6.11
CA GLU A 33 9.51 -9.06 6.94
C GLU A 33 9.65 -9.38 8.44
N PRO A 34 10.27 -8.48 9.23
CA PRO A 34 10.30 -8.63 10.68
C PRO A 34 8.90 -8.76 11.27
N GLY A 35 8.68 -9.76 12.13
CA GLY A 35 7.36 -10.02 12.74
C GLY A 35 6.33 -10.68 11.82
N GLU A 36 6.67 -11.00 10.56
CA GLU A 36 5.74 -11.56 9.56
C GLU A 36 4.95 -12.77 10.07
N MET A 37 5.61 -13.63 10.86
CA MET A 37 5.01 -14.83 11.43
C MET A 37 3.90 -14.54 12.46
N GLN A 38 3.79 -13.31 12.98
CA GLN A 38 2.76 -12.91 13.95
C GLN A 38 1.39 -12.69 13.29
N GLY A 39 1.35 -12.24 12.04
CA GLY A 39 0.12 -11.78 11.41
C GLY A 39 -0.16 -12.29 10.00
N LYS A 40 0.89 -12.57 9.23
CA LYS A 40 0.77 -12.96 7.84
C LYS A 40 0.48 -14.44 7.72
N LYS A 41 -0.79 -14.78 7.52
CA LYS A 41 -1.27 -16.16 7.43
C LYS A 41 -1.68 -16.52 6.01
N ASN A 42 -1.25 -17.70 5.56
CA ASN A 42 -1.53 -18.23 4.22
C ASN A 42 -3.01 -18.58 3.97
N TRP A 43 -3.88 -18.56 4.99
CA TRP A 43 -5.31 -18.85 4.81
C TRP A 43 -6.02 -17.83 3.91
N GLN A 44 -5.45 -16.63 3.76
CA GLN A 44 -6.00 -15.58 2.88
C GLN A 44 -5.63 -15.78 1.40
N LEU A 45 -4.73 -16.73 1.08
CA LEU A 45 -4.30 -16.99 -0.30
C LEU A 45 -5.45 -17.29 -1.28
N PRO A 46 -6.51 -18.05 -0.92
CA PRO A 46 -7.64 -18.29 -1.81
C PRO A 46 -8.39 -17.00 -2.18
N PHE A 47 -8.58 -16.08 -1.23
CA PHE A 47 -9.18 -14.77 -1.52
C PHE A 47 -8.31 -13.98 -2.48
N TRP A 48 -7.00 -13.98 -2.27
CA TRP A 48 -6.05 -13.30 -3.14
C TRP A 48 -6.04 -13.89 -4.56
N ALA A 49 -6.12 -15.21 -4.70
CA ALA A 49 -6.17 -15.89 -6.00
C ALA A 49 -7.38 -15.48 -6.85
N VAL A 50 -8.48 -15.07 -6.22
CA VAL A 50 -9.69 -14.58 -6.91
C VAL A 50 -9.67 -13.06 -7.07
N LEU A 51 -9.38 -12.32 -6.00
CA LEU A 51 -9.45 -10.86 -5.97
C LEU A 51 -8.34 -10.21 -6.78
N PHE A 52 -7.13 -10.78 -6.82
CA PHE A 52 -6.02 -10.20 -7.57
C PHE A 52 -6.28 -10.13 -9.07
N PRO A 53 -6.61 -11.23 -9.79
CA PRO A 53 -6.89 -11.14 -11.21
C PRO A 53 -8.09 -10.23 -11.49
N TYR A 54 -9.15 -10.29 -10.66
CA TYR A 54 -10.29 -9.39 -10.78
C TYR A 54 -9.89 -7.91 -10.69
N ASN A 55 -9.19 -7.52 -9.62
CA ASN A 55 -8.75 -6.15 -9.42
C ASN A 55 -7.77 -5.70 -10.50
N LEU A 56 -6.88 -6.59 -10.96
CA LEU A 56 -5.97 -6.30 -12.06
C LEU A 56 -6.72 -6.05 -13.37
N THR A 57 -7.72 -6.87 -13.69
CA THR A 57 -8.58 -6.67 -14.87
C THR A 57 -9.32 -5.34 -14.79
N VAL A 58 -9.95 -5.03 -13.64
CA VAL A 58 -10.64 -3.75 -13.43
C VAL A 58 -9.68 -2.57 -13.57
N ALA A 59 -8.48 -2.65 -13.00
CA ALA A 59 -7.47 -1.60 -13.10
C ALA A 59 -7.01 -1.39 -14.56
N LEU A 60 -6.81 -2.46 -15.34
CA LEU A 60 -6.45 -2.37 -16.75
C LEU A 60 -7.59 -1.77 -17.60
N CYS A 61 -8.83 -2.20 -17.36
CA CYS A 61 -10.01 -1.62 -18.01
C CYS A 61 -10.12 -0.13 -17.70
N TRP A 62 -9.96 0.26 -16.43
CA TRP A 62 -9.98 1.65 -16.02
C TRP A 62 -8.84 2.46 -16.66
N TYR A 63 -7.64 1.91 -16.74
CA TYR A 63 -6.52 2.54 -17.44
C TYR A 63 -6.85 2.84 -18.90
N CYS A 64 -7.45 1.88 -19.61
CA CYS A 64 -7.90 2.08 -20.99
C CYS A 64 -8.95 3.20 -21.10
N VAL A 65 -9.92 3.24 -20.19
CA VAL A 65 -10.92 4.33 -20.12
C VAL A 65 -10.23 5.67 -19.91
N CYS A 66 -9.34 5.79 -18.92
CA CYS A 66 -8.60 7.03 -18.67
C CYS A 66 -7.79 7.48 -19.89
N LYS A 67 -7.17 6.55 -20.62
CA LYS A 67 -6.43 6.84 -21.85
C LYS A 67 -7.34 7.32 -22.98
N LEU A 68 -8.47 6.65 -23.22
CA LEU A 68 -9.41 6.99 -24.28
C LEU A 68 -10.07 8.35 -24.06
N PHE A 69 -10.42 8.67 -22.81
CA PHE A 69 -11.10 9.92 -22.45
C PHE A 69 -10.14 11.01 -21.95
N ASN A 70 -8.82 10.81 -22.01
CA ASN A 70 -7.79 11.72 -21.49
C ASN A 70 -8.06 12.18 -20.04
N VAL A 71 -8.56 11.26 -19.20
CA VAL A 71 -8.76 11.51 -17.78
C VAL A 71 -7.39 11.65 -17.13
N ARG A 72 -7.16 12.79 -16.49
CA ARG A 72 -5.91 13.12 -15.81
C ARG A 72 -6.19 13.36 -14.33
N ALA A 73 -5.22 13.05 -13.47
CA ALA A 73 -5.29 13.44 -12.08
C ALA A 73 -5.40 14.96 -11.99
N ALA A 74 -6.31 15.44 -11.14
CA ALA A 74 -6.36 16.85 -10.80
C ALA A 74 -5.00 17.25 -10.18
N PRO A 75 -4.49 18.45 -10.49
CA PRO A 75 -3.33 18.94 -9.77
C PRO A 75 -3.64 18.97 -8.26
N PRO A 76 -2.66 18.61 -7.41
CA PRO A 76 -2.85 18.74 -5.98
C PRO A 76 -3.25 20.18 -5.62
N PRO A 77 -4.17 20.37 -4.65
CA PRO A 77 -4.58 21.70 -4.21
C PRO A 77 -3.36 22.48 -3.69
N ALA A 78 -3.33 23.80 -3.92
CA ALA A 78 -2.19 24.65 -3.59
C ALA A 78 -1.86 24.59 -2.07
N GLU A 79 -2.91 24.45 -1.26
CA GLU A 79 -2.88 24.32 0.20
C GLU A 79 -2.10 23.09 0.67
N ALA A 80 -1.95 22.05 -0.16
CA ALA A 80 -1.15 20.87 0.17
C ALA A 80 0.36 21.16 0.20
N PHE A 81 0.81 22.24 -0.44
CA PHE A 81 2.20 22.67 -0.45
C PHE A 81 2.51 23.76 0.59
N GLU A 82 1.50 24.28 1.29
CA GLU A 82 1.67 25.35 2.30
C GLU A 82 2.06 24.84 3.69
N GLY A 83 2.27 23.53 3.86
CA GLY A 83 2.90 22.96 5.05
C GLY A 83 4.38 23.30 5.11
N GLY A 84 4.73 24.39 5.79
CA GLY A 84 6.10 24.82 6.02
C GLY A 84 6.99 23.76 6.70
N PRO A 85 8.32 23.98 6.73
CA PRO A 85 9.28 23.00 7.22
C PRO A 85 8.93 22.56 8.65
N ALA A 86 8.91 21.24 8.88
CA ALA A 86 8.73 20.66 10.20
C ALA A 86 9.71 21.32 11.17
N LYS A 87 9.16 21.93 12.24
CA LYS A 87 9.95 22.54 13.29
C LYS A 87 10.78 21.42 13.95
N PRO A 88 12.12 21.51 14.01
CA PRO A 88 12.91 20.53 14.73
C PRO A 88 12.55 20.59 16.22
N GLU A 89 12.21 19.45 16.80
CA GLU A 89 12.21 19.22 18.24
C GLU A 89 13.63 18.95 18.73
#